data_AF-A0A2K3DLL7-F1
#
_entry.id   AF-A0A2K3DLL7-F1
#
_cell.length_a   1.000
_cell.length_b   1.000
_cell.length_c   1.000
_cell.angle_alpha   90.00
_cell.angle_beta   90.00
_cell.angle_gamma   90.00
#
_symmetry.space_group_name_H-M   'P 1'
#
loop_
_entity.id
_entity.type
_entity.pdbx_description
1 polymer ?
#
loop_
_entity_poly.entity_id
_entity_poly.type
_entity_poly.pdbx_seq_one_letter_code
_entity_poly.pdbx_strand_id
1 'polypeptide(L)'
;MSRTCCSTTNSKPGVLQTVDWEGWLRDYLAPSDGRRRRRGPTLAALQGLVGDIPPSWWSAAQAHAAQLASPGPAPVPAPSTSEVVRTTIMPRMGWKLSGSETLKVPLAKLSVRMATSMQLDDVATRRADLHEDYERAAQGLPPRAVVRREDLPAAAAATLGAIRDTLARLWQKVRWERRHFETLWRLAIDAVPLPGNSHMPLARREPCGCGQHGHGGAAVEAHAAAAPTPRQHHFWDCAVAKAVVAQINAHNPGPAPISQAQLWLVQAPPGFQQCVWDVVVMAALAATEHGRVRLRGMTRAAAALGIQTAAAAAPEAAVAGAAEAEPDLDEIPPTQLTPPQPGVNPVELACARAVADFWSRLMQFAQLGVPQKGWDGVDATHPILAVVNGEMLCAMPQAMELEA
;
A
#
# COMPACT_ATOMS: atom_id res chain seq x y z
N MET A 1 18.70 29.55 -16.83
CA MET A 1 19.50 28.85 -15.81
C MET A 1 19.67 27.41 -16.28
N SER A 2 20.82 27.17 -16.90
CA SER A 2 21.07 26.07 -17.81
C SER A 2 21.54 24.81 -17.11
N ARG A 3 21.08 23.67 -17.64
CA ARG A 3 21.56 22.32 -17.36
C ARG A 3 23.03 22.22 -17.76
N THR A 4 23.87 21.65 -16.90
CA THR A 4 25.23 21.25 -17.29
C THR A 4 25.30 19.73 -17.38
N CYS A 5 25.54 19.31 -18.60
CA CYS A 5 25.69 17.94 -19.07
C CYS A 5 27.03 17.35 -18.61
N CYS A 6 27.05 16.04 -18.40
CA CYS A 6 28.27 15.25 -18.19
C CYS A 6 29.23 15.42 -19.39
N SER A 7 30.43 15.92 -19.13
CA SER A 7 31.54 15.85 -20.09
C SER A 7 32.19 14.48 -19.99
N THR A 8 31.91 13.63 -20.98
CA THR A 8 32.64 12.38 -21.23
C THR A 8 33.97 12.73 -21.89
N THR A 9 35.09 12.64 -21.17
CA THR A 9 36.42 12.62 -21.78
C THR A 9 36.80 11.20 -22.12
N ASN A 10 36.95 10.98 -23.41
CA ASN A 10 37.38 9.77 -24.07
C ASN A 10 38.89 9.58 -23.84
N SER A 11 39.27 8.58 -23.05
CA SER A 11 40.68 8.17 -22.86
C SER A 11 40.88 6.76 -23.40
N LYS A 12 41.89 6.64 -24.28
CA LYS A 12 42.38 5.47 -25.01
C LYS A 12 42.45 4.17 -24.19
N PRO A 13 42.48 2.98 -24.85
CA PRO A 13 42.56 1.68 -24.19
C PRO A 13 43.97 1.49 -23.62
N GLY A 14 44.14 1.85 -22.35
CA GLY A 14 45.35 1.58 -21.58
C GLY A 14 45.07 0.48 -20.57
N VAL A 15 45.74 -0.66 -20.73
CA VAL A 15 46.10 -1.66 -19.72
C VAL A 15 45.03 -1.95 -18.66
N LEU A 16 44.47 -3.16 -18.69
CA LEU A 16 43.71 -3.74 -17.57
C LEU A 16 44.48 -3.50 -16.27
N GLN A 17 44.13 -2.44 -15.54
CA GLN A 17 44.66 -2.20 -14.22
C GLN A 17 44.18 -3.36 -13.36
N THR A 18 45.13 -4.19 -12.92
CA THR A 18 44.93 -5.16 -11.87
C THR A 18 44.43 -4.39 -10.66
N VAL A 19 43.11 -4.40 -10.44
CA VAL A 19 42.49 -3.83 -9.25
C VAL A 19 43.15 -4.52 -8.06
N ASP A 20 43.81 -3.72 -7.23
CA ASP A 20 44.38 -4.17 -5.95
C ASP A 20 43.22 -4.53 -5.00
N TRP A 21 42.73 -5.75 -5.17
CA TRP A 21 41.64 -6.30 -4.38
C TRP A 21 42.01 -6.40 -2.90
N GLU A 22 43.30 -6.51 -2.55
CA GLU A 22 43.75 -6.54 -1.16
C GLU A 22 43.70 -5.15 -0.53
N GLY A 23 44.10 -4.11 -1.27
CA GLY A 23 43.89 -2.72 -0.89
C GLY A 23 42.41 -2.40 -0.72
N TRP A 24 41.58 -2.76 -1.71
CA TRP A 24 40.13 -2.53 -1.65
C TRP A 24 39.45 -3.29 -0.51
N LEU A 25 39.78 -4.58 -0.27
CA LEU A 25 39.25 -5.33 0.86
C LEU A 25 39.73 -4.75 2.18
N ARG A 26 40.99 -4.33 2.28
CA ARG A 26 41.53 -3.72 3.50
C ARG A 26 40.86 -2.39 3.81
N ASP A 27 40.58 -1.56 2.80
CA ASP A 27 39.90 -0.27 2.94
C ASP A 27 38.39 -0.44 3.18
N TYR A 28 37.75 -1.40 2.51
CA TYR A 28 36.33 -1.72 2.69
C TYR A 28 36.06 -2.41 4.03
N LEU A 29 37.02 -3.20 4.53
CA LEU A 29 36.99 -3.82 5.85
C LEU A 29 37.64 -2.96 6.93
N ALA A 30 38.29 -1.83 6.60
CA ALA A 30 38.88 -0.94 7.58
C ALA A 30 37.78 -0.34 8.47
N PRO A 31 38.01 -0.18 9.78
CA PRO A 31 37.02 0.44 10.65
C PRO A 31 36.89 1.92 10.28
N SER A 32 35.85 2.29 9.56
CA SER A 32 35.37 3.67 9.53
C SER A 32 34.66 3.96 10.86
N ASP A 33 35.14 4.94 11.61
CA ASP A 33 34.80 5.25 13.00
C ASP A 33 33.30 5.46 13.34
N GLY A 34 32.40 5.38 12.36
CA GLY A 34 30.95 5.51 12.56
C GLY A 34 30.11 4.23 12.46
N ARG A 35 30.65 3.08 12.04
CA ARG A 35 29.84 1.86 11.78
C ARG A 35 30.22 0.66 12.65
N ARG A 36 29.94 0.75 13.96
CA ARG A 36 29.79 -0.44 14.84
C ARG A 36 28.48 -1.21 14.55
N ARG A 37 28.14 -1.48 13.29
CA ARG A 37 27.09 -2.45 12.95
C ARG A 37 27.71 -3.59 12.15
N ARG A 38 27.70 -4.77 12.76
CA ARG A 38 27.90 -6.13 12.18
C ARG A 38 29.33 -6.71 12.02
N ARG A 39 30.33 -6.38 12.85
CA ARG A 39 31.59 -7.17 12.90
C ARG A 39 31.48 -8.45 13.74
N GLY A 40 30.84 -8.39 14.90
CA GLY A 40 30.70 -9.55 15.81
C GLY A 40 30.00 -10.78 15.19
N PRO A 41 28.88 -10.63 14.47
CA PRO A 41 28.15 -11.78 13.92
C PRO A 41 28.91 -12.50 12.81
N THR A 42 29.65 -11.78 11.96
CA THR A 42 30.36 -12.38 10.82
C THR A 42 31.60 -13.16 11.26
N LEU A 43 32.37 -12.65 12.21
CA LEU A 43 33.56 -13.33 12.73
C LEU A 43 33.16 -14.56 13.55
N ALA A 44 32.10 -14.46 14.35
CA ALA A 44 31.51 -15.60 15.07
C ALA A 44 30.94 -16.65 14.10
N ALA A 45 30.26 -16.25 13.02
CA ALA A 45 29.75 -17.16 12.01
C ALA A 45 30.87 -17.88 11.23
N LEU A 46 31.96 -17.17 10.90
CA LEU A 46 33.15 -17.76 10.27
C LEU A 46 33.86 -18.73 11.22
N GLN A 47 33.95 -18.41 12.52
CA GLN A 47 34.49 -19.33 13.53
C GLN A 47 33.60 -20.56 13.74
N GLY A 48 32.27 -20.40 13.70
CA GLY A 48 31.33 -21.53 13.72
C GLY A 48 31.54 -22.47 12.52
N LEU A 49 31.69 -21.89 11.32
CA LEU A 49 32.00 -22.62 10.08
C LEU A 49 33.31 -23.43 10.15
N VAL A 50 34.32 -22.93 10.88
CA VAL A 50 35.57 -23.68 11.12
C VAL A 50 35.33 -24.91 11.99
N GLY A 51 34.39 -24.82 12.94
CA GLY A 51 33.96 -25.93 13.80
C GLY A 51 33.16 -27.01 13.06
N ASP A 52 32.50 -26.65 11.96
CA ASP A 52 31.72 -27.58 11.13
C ASP A 52 32.59 -28.42 10.17
N ILE A 53 33.88 -28.08 10.01
CA ILE A 53 34.80 -28.82 9.16
C ILE A 53 35.20 -30.12 9.88
N PRO A 54 34.94 -31.31 9.31
CA PRO A 54 35.29 -32.57 9.95
C PRO A 54 36.79 -32.64 10.27
N PRO A 55 37.19 -33.16 11.46
CA PRO A 55 38.59 -33.28 11.84
C PRO A 55 39.43 -34.09 10.83
N SER A 56 38.80 -35.08 10.17
CA SER A 56 39.45 -35.89 9.12
C SER A 56 39.87 -35.05 7.91
N TRP A 57 39.14 -33.99 7.58
CA TRP A 57 39.47 -33.09 6.48
C TRP A 57 40.64 -32.17 6.86
N TRP A 58 40.67 -31.71 8.11
CA TRP A 58 41.82 -30.98 8.65
C TRP A 58 43.10 -31.82 8.62
N SER A 59 43.03 -33.06 9.10
CA SER A 59 44.16 -33.99 9.08
C SER A 59 44.64 -34.30 7.65
N ALA A 60 43.70 -34.49 6.71
CA ALA A 60 44.04 -34.73 5.30
C ALA A 60 44.70 -33.50 4.64
N ALA A 61 44.20 -32.29 4.93
CA ALA A 61 44.78 -31.05 4.42
C ALA A 61 46.19 -30.79 4.98
N GLN A 62 46.40 -31.04 6.28
CA GLN A 62 47.72 -30.91 6.92
C GLN A 62 48.70 -31.96 6.39
N ALA A 63 48.27 -33.21 6.22
CA ALA A 63 49.10 -34.27 5.62
C ALA A 63 49.51 -33.94 4.18
N HIS A 64 48.59 -33.38 3.39
CA HIS A 64 48.87 -32.95 2.02
C HIS A 64 49.83 -31.75 1.98
N ALA A 65 49.66 -30.77 2.88
CA ALA A 65 50.58 -29.64 3.00
C ALA A 65 52.00 -30.08 3.42
N ALA A 66 52.12 -31.08 4.31
CA ALA A 66 53.40 -31.67 4.71
C ALA A 66 54.07 -32.45 3.56
N GLN A 67 53.27 -33.13 2.72
CA GLN A 67 53.77 -33.80 1.50
C GLN A 67 54.33 -32.79 0.48
N LEU A 68 53.68 -31.63 0.31
CA LEU A 68 54.15 -30.55 -0.56
C LEU A 68 55.44 -29.87 -0.05
N ALA A 69 55.73 -29.96 1.26
CA ALA A 69 56.94 -29.42 1.87
C ALA A 69 58.16 -30.38 1.82
N SER A 70 57.99 -31.62 1.33
CA SER A 70 59.09 -32.58 1.15
C SER A 70 59.89 -32.30 -0.14
N PRO A 71 61.22 -32.57 -0.17
CA PRO A 71 62.08 -32.20 -1.29
C PRO A 71 61.88 -33.16 -2.49
N GLY A 72 60.89 -32.88 -3.32
CA GLY A 72 60.67 -33.45 -4.65
C GLY A 72 60.78 -32.38 -5.75
N PRO A 73 60.67 -32.74 -7.05
CA PRO A 73 60.75 -31.76 -8.14
C PRO A 73 59.75 -30.63 -7.91
N ALA A 74 60.21 -29.39 -8.11
CA ALA A 74 59.59 -28.15 -7.65
C ALA A 74 58.05 -28.22 -7.61
N PRO A 75 57.44 -28.30 -6.41
CA PRO A 75 56.01 -28.37 -6.31
C PRO A 75 55.41 -27.11 -6.91
N VAL A 76 54.31 -27.26 -7.65
CA VAL A 76 53.50 -26.13 -8.11
C VAL A 76 53.27 -25.22 -6.89
N PRO A 77 53.66 -23.94 -6.93
CA PRO A 77 53.57 -23.08 -5.76
C PRO A 77 52.14 -23.11 -5.26
N ALA A 78 51.96 -23.40 -3.96
CA ALA A 78 50.64 -23.41 -3.36
C ALA A 78 49.95 -22.08 -3.68
N PRO A 79 48.68 -22.11 -4.15
CA PRO A 79 47.98 -20.90 -4.51
C PRO A 79 47.98 -19.96 -3.30
N SER A 80 48.26 -18.69 -3.56
CA SER A 80 48.26 -17.69 -2.49
C SER A 80 46.88 -17.66 -1.80
N THR A 81 46.82 -17.26 -0.53
CA THR A 81 45.54 -17.07 0.18
C THR A 81 44.56 -16.22 -0.63
N SER A 82 45.07 -15.19 -1.31
CA SER A 82 44.32 -14.31 -2.22
C SER A 82 43.71 -15.07 -3.40
N GLU A 83 44.47 -15.97 -4.01
CA GLU A 83 44.02 -16.81 -5.12
C GLU A 83 42.99 -17.86 -4.69
N VAL A 84 43.17 -18.48 -3.53
CA VAL A 84 42.19 -19.41 -2.95
C VAL A 84 40.88 -18.67 -2.63
N VAL A 85 40.96 -17.49 -2.01
CA VAL A 85 39.77 -16.67 -1.73
C VAL A 85 39.04 -16.32 -3.02
N ARG A 86 39.74 -15.88 -4.06
CA ARG A 86 39.13 -15.46 -5.34
C ARG A 86 38.52 -16.62 -6.13
N THR A 87 39.22 -17.76 -6.22
CA THR A 87 38.81 -18.89 -7.08
C THR A 87 37.91 -19.90 -6.38
N THR A 88 37.99 -19.99 -5.05
CA THR A 88 37.33 -21.06 -4.28
C THR A 88 36.26 -20.51 -3.35
N ILE A 89 36.53 -19.43 -2.62
CA ILE A 89 35.61 -18.92 -1.59
C ILE A 89 34.59 -17.95 -2.19
N MET A 90 35.02 -16.90 -2.88
CA MET A 90 34.12 -15.87 -3.44
C MET A 90 33.03 -16.41 -4.38
N PRO A 91 33.30 -17.38 -5.28
CA PRO A 91 32.25 -17.94 -6.15
C PRO A 91 31.17 -18.72 -5.38
N ARG A 92 31.48 -19.18 -4.17
CA ARG A 92 30.58 -19.95 -3.29
C ARG A 92 29.86 -19.06 -2.27
N MET A 93 30.28 -17.80 -2.14
CA MET A 93 29.60 -16.80 -1.33
C MET A 93 28.46 -16.15 -2.10
N GLY A 94 27.31 -16.01 -1.44
CA GLY A 94 26.14 -15.43 -2.05
C GLY A 94 25.08 -15.03 -1.05
N TRP A 95 24.07 -14.35 -1.56
CA TRP A 95 22.91 -13.88 -0.83
C TRP A 95 21.85 -14.96 -0.83
N LYS A 96 21.27 -15.24 0.34
CA LYS A 96 20.13 -16.15 0.48
C LYS A 96 18.86 -15.39 0.09
N LEU A 97 18.13 -15.90 -0.89
CA LEU A 97 16.79 -15.38 -1.20
C LEU A 97 15.78 -15.92 -0.19
N SER A 98 14.85 -15.08 0.26
CA SER A 98 13.74 -15.50 1.11
C SER A 98 12.94 -16.63 0.45
N GLY A 99 12.53 -17.62 1.23
CA GLY A 99 11.77 -18.79 0.75
C GLY A 99 12.59 -19.86 0.02
N SER A 100 13.91 -19.69 -0.11
CA SER A 100 14.79 -20.74 -0.63
C SER A 100 15.84 -21.16 0.38
N GLU A 101 15.92 -22.46 0.65
CA GLU A 101 17.00 -23.03 1.44
C GLU A 101 18.33 -23.11 0.66
N THR A 102 18.26 -23.11 -0.68
CA THR A 102 19.37 -23.52 -1.55
C THR A 102 19.80 -22.47 -2.59
N LEU A 103 18.95 -21.52 -2.98
CA LEU A 103 19.29 -20.49 -3.97
C LEU A 103 20.16 -19.40 -3.35
N LYS A 104 21.47 -19.53 -3.54
CA LYS A 104 22.47 -18.50 -3.27
C LYS A 104 22.70 -17.67 -4.53
N VAL A 105 22.41 -16.38 -4.48
CA VAL A 105 22.77 -15.43 -5.53
C VAL A 105 24.23 -15.06 -5.33
N PRO A 106 25.17 -15.43 -6.24
CA PRO A 106 26.57 -15.09 -6.04
C PRO A 106 26.74 -13.60 -5.79
N LEU A 107 27.67 -13.21 -4.90
CA LEU A 107 27.92 -11.80 -4.56
C LEU A 107 28.05 -10.92 -5.82
N ALA A 108 28.80 -11.40 -6.82
CA ALA A 108 29.05 -10.71 -8.08
C ALA A 108 27.83 -10.61 -9.03
N LYS A 109 26.76 -11.39 -8.78
CA LYS A 109 25.54 -11.41 -9.59
C LYS A 109 24.35 -10.72 -8.91
N LEU A 110 24.57 -10.09 -7.75
CA LEU A 110 23.53 -9.32 -7.07
C LEU A 110 23.14 -8.12 -7.92
N SER A 111 21.92 -8.13 -8.45
CA SER A 111 21.33 -6.95 -9.08
C SER A 111 20.61 -6.08 -8.05
N VAL A 112 20.43 -4.79 -8.37
CA VAL A 112 19.61 -3.88 -7.57
C VAL A 112 18.22 -4.45 -7.33
N ARG A 113 17.57 -5.02 -8.36
CA ARG A 113 16.25 -5.65 -8.23
C ARG A 113 16.24 -6.77 -7.18
N MET A 114 17.26 -7.62 -7.17
CA MET A 114 17.37 -8.72 -6.20
C MET A 114 17.64 -8.19 -4.79
N ALA A 115 18.56 -7.22 -4.66
CA ALA A 115 18.85 -6.58 -3.39
C ALA A 115 17.60 -5.89 -2.79
N THR A 116 16.86 -5.15 -3.62
CA THR A 116 15.60 -4.50 -3.23
C THR A 116 14.55 -5.53 -2.82
N SER A 117 14.40 -6.63 -3.58
CA SER A 117 13.46 -7.71 -3.21
C SER A 117 13.81 -8.30 -1.85
N MET A 118 15.09 -8.56 -1.59
CA MET A 118 15.53 -9.09 -0.29
C MET A 118 15.33 -8.10 0.85
N GLN A 119 15.54 -6.80 0.61
CA GLN A 119 15.33 -5.76 1.62
C GLN A 119 13.86 -5.50 1.92
N LEU A 120 12.98 -5.70 0.94
CA LEU A 120 11.55 -5.41 1.03
C LEU A 120 10.68 -6.65 1.20
N ASP A 121 11.27 -7.81 1.48
CA ASP A 121 10.53 -9.07 1.58
C ASP A 121 9.47 -9.05 2.70
N ASP A 122 9.84 -8.53 3.87
CA ASP A 122 8.91 -8.32 4.99
C ASP A 122 7.78 -7.34 4.61
N VAL A 123 8.10 -6.32 3.81
CA VAL A 123 7.13 -5.34 3.31
C VAL A 123 6.18 -5.99 2.31
N ALA A 124 6.69 -6.85 1.42
CA ALA A 124 5.89 -7.59 0.46
C ALA A 124 4.93 -8.57 1.17
N THR A 125 5.42 -9.28 2.19
CA THR A 125 4.62 -10.17 3.02
C THR A 125 3.53 -9.41 3.76
N ARG A 126 3.88 -8.31 4.45
CA ARG A 126 2.90 -7.47 5.16
C ARG A 126 1.86 -6.87 4.21
N ARG A 127 2.25 -6.50 3.00
CA ARG A 127 1.32 -6.01 1.98
C ARG A 127 0.36 -7.11 1.52
N ALA A 128 0.85 -8.34 1.33
CA ALA A 128 0.00 -9.47 0.98
C ALA A 128 -1.02 -9.77 2.09
N ASP A 129 -0.61 -9.70 3.36
CA ASP A 129 -1.51 -9.84 4.50
C ASP A 129 -2.63 -8.78 4.49
N LEU A 130 -2.28 -7.51 4.27
CA LEU A 130 -3.26 -6.41 4.20
C LEU A 130 -4.24 -6.55 3.03
N HIS A 131 -3.75 -7.03 1.88
CA HIS A 131 -4.60 -7.36 0.75
C HIS A 131 -5.59 -8.49 1.08
N GLU A 132 -5.14 -9.53 1.77
CA GLU A 132 -6.00 -10.65 2.16
C GLU A 132 -7.06 -10.20 3.18
N ASP A 133 -6.70 -9.35 4.15
CA ASP A 133 -7.66 -8.75 5.10
C ASP A 133 -8.67 -7.83 4.39
N TYR A 134 -8.24 -7.11 3.35
CA TYR A 134 -9.14 -6.33 2.49
C TYR A 134 -10.14 -7.21 1.74
N GLU A 135 -9.68 -8.29 1.13
CA GLU A 135 -10.54 -9.20 0.37
C GLU A 135 -11.54 -9.91 1.29
N ARG A 136 -11.10 -10.35 2.48
CA ARG A 136 -11.99 -10.91 3.50
C ARG A 136 -13.07 -9.90 3.92
N ALA A 137 -12.69 -8.66 4.21
CA ALA A 137 -13.65 -7.62 4.58
C ALA A 137 -14.66 -7.35 3.46
N ALA A 138 -14.21 -7.27 2.21
CA ALA A 138 -15.08 -7.09 1.05
C ALA A 138 -16.13 -8.21 0.90
N GLN A 139 -15.80 -9.42 1.35
CA GLN A 139 -16.65 -10.61 1.30
C GLN A 139 -17.46 -10.83 2.60
N GLY A 140 -17.33 -9.95 3.59
CA GLY A 140 -17.97 -10.13 4.90
C GLY A 140 -17.39 -11.28 5.72
N LEU A 141 -16.17 -11.72 5.42
CA LEU A 141 -15.47 -12.79 6.13
C LEU A 141 -14.75 -12.25 7.38
N PRO A 142 -14.59 -13.09 8.43
CA PRO A 142 -13.84 -12.70 9.61
C PRO A 142 -12.36 -12.41 9.28
N PRO A 143 -11.67 -11.54 10.05
CA PRO A 143 -10.25 -11.23 9.82
C PRO A 143 -9.35 -12.47 9.87
N ARG A 144 -8.20 -12.41 9.19
CA ARG A 144 -7.21 -13.51 9.18
C ARG A 144 -6.76 -13.97 10.57
N ALA A 145 -6.70 -13.02 11.51
CA ALA A 145 -6.31 -13.28 12.89
C ALA A 145 -7.32 -14.17 13.63
N VAL A 146 -8.56 -14.26 13.15
CA VAL A 146 -9.64 -15.04 13.76
C VAL A 146 -9.80 -16.40 13.08
N VAL A 147 -9.78 -16.43 11.75
CA VAL A 147 -9.98 -17.66 10.97
C VAL A 147 -8.88 -17.80 9.93
N ARG A 148 -8.22 -18.97 9.92
CA ARG A 148 -7.15 -19.26 8.96
C ARG A 148 -7.73 -19.55 7.58
N ARG A 149 -6.88 -19.40 6.56
CA ARG A 149 -7.29 -19.58 5.17
C ARG A 149 -7.73 -21.01 4.87
N GLU A 150 -7.06 -22.00 5.45
CA GLU A 150 -7.40 -23.43 5.31
C GLU A 150 -8.80 -23.78 5.87
N ASP A 151 -9.31 -22.98 6.80
CA ASP A 151 -10.61 -23.21 7.45
C ASP A 151 -11.77 -22.51 6.72
N LEU A 152 -11.48 -21.72 5.69
CA LEU A 152 -12.52 -21.02 4.91
C LEU A 152 -13.19 -21.95 3.89
N PRO A 153 -14.47 -21.70 3.54
CA PRO A 153 -15.12 -22.40 2.43
C PRO A 153 -14.30 -22.26 1.14
N ALA A 154 -14.16 -23.35 0.37
CA ALA A 154 -13.31 -23.40 -0.82
C ALA A 154 -13.63 -22.29 -1.83
N ALA A 155 -14.91 -21.96 -2.02
CA ALA A 155 -15.34 -20.87 -2.89
C ALA A 155 -14.83 -19.50 -2.42
N ALA A 156 -14.84 -19.23 -1.12
CA ALA A 156 -14.29 -18.01 -0.54
C ALA A 156 -12.76 -17.97 -0.70
N ALA A 157 -12.07 -19.06 -0.33
CA ALA A 157 -10.63 -19.16 -0.41
C ALA A 157 -10.07 -19.05 -1.86
N ALA A 158 -10.84 -19.50 -2.85
CA ALA A 158 -10.48 -19.43 -4.27
C ALA A 158 -10.43 -18.00 -4.83
N THR A 159 -11.14 -17.06 -4.19
CA THR A 159 -11.20 -15.66 -4.64
C THR A 159 -10.15 -14.77 -3.98
N LEU A 160 -9.43 -15.27 -2.96
CA LEU A 160 -8.39 -14.54 -2.24
C LEU A 160 -7.06 -14.54 -3.03
N GLY A 161 -6.46 -13.36 -3.19
CA GLY A 161 -5.23 -13.09 -3.92
C GLY A 161 -5.43 -12.35 -5.25
N ALA A 162 -6.68 -12.17 -5.68
CA ALA A 162 -7.04 -11.55 -6.95
C ALA A 162 -6.80 -10.02 -6.96
N ILE A 163 -6.84 -9.36 -5.79
CA ILE A 163 -6.75 -7.90 -5.70
C ILE A 163 -5.44 -7.36 -6.27
N ARG A 164 -4.33 -8.10 -6.17
CA ARG A 164 -3.04 -7.68 -6.75
C ARG A 164 -3.14 -7.50 -8.26
N ASP A 165 -3.80 -8.45 -8.93
CA ASP A 165 -3.93 -8.45 -10.38
C ASP A 165 -4.98 -7.40 -10.81
N THR A 166 -6.02 -7.18 -9.99
CA THR A 166 -6.96 -6.05 -10.16
C THR A 166 -6.26 -4.70 -10.06
N LEU A 167 -5.44 -4.47 -9.03
CA LEU A 167 -4.68 -3.22 -8.88
C LEU A 167 -3.70 -3.01 -10.06
N ALA A 168 -3.04 -4.08 -10.51
CA ALA A 168 -2.17 -4.03 -11.68
C ALA A 168 -2.96 -3.69 -12.97
N ARG A 169 -4.14 -4.29 -13.17
CA ARG A 169 -5.04 -4.02 -14.30
C ARG A 169 -5.42 -2.54 -14.32
N LEU A 170 -5.93 -2.01 -13.21
CA LEU A 170 -6.35 -0.62 -13.10
C LEU A 170 -5.19 0.34 -13.35
N TRP A 171 -4.02 0.05 -12.75
CA TRP A 171 -2.83 0.86 -12.96
C TRP A 171 -2.32 0.82 -14.42
N GLN A 172 -2.34 -0.32 -15.09
CA GLN A 172 -1.74 -0.42 -16.42
C GLN A 172 -2.69 -0.05 -17.55
N LYS A 173 -3.98 -0.41 -17.42
CA LYS A 173 -4.94 -0.38 -18.52
C LYS A 173 -5.87 0.82 -18.50
N VAL A 174 -6.27 1.31 -17.33
CA VAL A 174 -7.19 2.46 -17.27
C VAL A 174 -6.41 3.75 -17.53
N ARG A 175 -6.72 4.40 -18.65
CA ARG A 175 -6.12 5.65 -19.09
C ARG A 175 -6.84 6.83 -18.46
N TRP A 176 -6.64 6.99 -17.16
CA TRP A 176 -7.16 8.11 -16.38
C TRP A 176 -6.11 8.59 -15.38
N GLU A 177 -6.36 9.72 -14.72
CA GLU A 177 -5.42 10.30 -13.79
C GLU A 177 -5.24 9.40 -12.55
N ARG A 178 -3.98 9.26 -12.10
CA ARG A 178 -3.63 8.34 -11.00
C ARG A 178 -4.31 8.66 -9.68
N ARG A 179 -4.73 9.91 -9.47
CA ARG A 179 -5.45 10.35 -8.27
C ARG A 179 -6.78 9.60 -8.03
N HIS A 180 -7.43 9.10 -9.09
CA HIS A 180 -8.69 8.35 -8.96
C HIS A 180 -8.46 6.90 -8.47
N PHE A 181 -7.27 6.35 -8.72
CA PHE A 181 -6.87 5.02 -8.28
C PHE A 181 -6.36 5.02 -6.82
N GLU A 182 -5.81 6.13 -6.36
CA GLU A 182 -5.12 6.26 -5.07
C GLU A 182 -5.99 5.82 -3.89
N THR A 183 -7.27 6.19 -3.85
CA THR A 183 -8.17 5.82 -2.76
C THR A 183 -8.38 4.32 -2.68
N LEU A 184 -8.62 3.64 -3.82
CA LEU A 184 -8.74 2.18 -3.86
C LEU A 184 -7.43 1.52 -3.37
N TRP A 185 -6.29 1.99 -3.87
CA TRP A 185 -4.99 1.44 -3.48
C TRP A 185 -4.74 1.57 -1.98
N ARG A 186 -4.98 2.76 -1.41
CA ARG A 186 -4.88 3.00 0.04
C ARG A 186 -5.86 2.15 0.83
N LEU A 187 -7.08 2.01 0.36
CA LEU A 187 -8.10 1.18 1.01
C LEU A 187 -7.66 -0.30 1.06
N ALA A 188 -7.09 -0.82 -0.03
CA ALA A 188 -6.62 -2.20 -0.12
C ALA A 188 -5.44 -2.52 0.83
N ILE A 189 -4.65 -1.51 1.21
CA ILE A 189 -3.51 -1.67 2.14
C ILE A 189 -3.73 -1.00 3.50
N ASP A 190 -4.96 -0.63 3.83
CA ASP A 190 -5.31 0.04 5.09
C ASP A 190 -4.65 1.39 5.35
N ALA A 191 -4.21 2.08 4.31
CA ALA A 191 -3.44 3.32 4.39
C ALA A 191 -4.29 4.59 4.25
N VAL A 192 -5.63 4.49 4.25
CA VAL A 192 -6.48 5.69 4.36
C VAL A 192 -6.25 6.30 5.75
N PRO A 193 -6.02 7.61 5.90
CA PRO A 193 -5.73 8.24 7.18
C PRO A 193 -6.98 8.28 8.09
N LEU A 194 -7.33 7.11 8.63
CA LEU A 194 -8.41 6.89 9.59
C LEU A 194 -7.79 6.40 10.90
N PRO A 195 -7.96 7.14 12.01
CA PRO A 195 -7.53 6.67 13.32
C PRO A 195 -8.12 5.29 13.64
N GLY A 196 -7.29 4.36 14.11
CA GLY A 196 -7.66 2.96 14.32
C GLY A 196 -7.44 2.02 13.14
N ASN A 197 -6.91 2.51 12.01
CA ASN A 197 -6.30 1.65 10.99
C ASN A 197 -4.97 1.07 11.48
N SER A 198 -4.52 -0.01 10.85
CA SER A 198 -3.33 -0.80 11.21
C SER A 198 -2.01 -0.02 11.22
N HIS A 199 -1.92 1.11 10.51
CA HIS A 199 -0.76 2.01 10.53
C HIS A 199 -0.87 3.14 11.56
N MET A 200 -2.04 3.29 12.20
CA MET A 200 -2.28 4.19 13.33
C MET A 200 -2.99 3.47 14.49
N PRO A 201 -2.41 2.37 15.03
CA PRO A 201 -3.09 1.52 16.00
C PRO A 201 -3.29 2.22 17.36
N LEU A 202 -2.44 3.20 17.67
CA LEU A 202 -2.48 3.96 18.94
C LEU A 202 -3.31 5.24 18.82
N ALA A 203 -3.69 5.65 17.61
CA ALA A 203 -4.53 6.82 17.43
C ALA A 203 -5.96 6.47 17.86
N ARG A 204 -6.52 7.26 18.78
CA ARG A 204 -7.92 7.09 19.20
C ARG A 204 -8.82 7.21 17.99
N ARG A 205 -9.71 6.23 17.78
CA ARG A 205 -10.75 6.28 16.75
C ARG A 205 -11.56 7.56 16.94
N GLU A 206 -11.39 8.51 16.03
CA GLU A 206 -12.28 9.67 15.98
C GLU A 206 -13.68 9.19 15.56
N PRO A 207 -14.75 9.60 16.26
CA PRO A 207 -16.09 9.26 15.84
C PRO A 207 -16.36 9.90 14.48
N CYS A 208 -17.05 9.17 13.60
CA CYS A 208 -17.47 9.71 12.33
C CYS A 208 -18.57 10.77 12.54
N GLY A 209 -18.49 11.89 11.81
CA GLY A 209 -19.50 12.95 11.81
C GLY A 209 -20.87 12.55 11.28
N CYS A 210 -21.07 11.29 10.85
CA CYS A 210 -22.37 10.78 10.39
C CYS A 210 -23.33 10.40 11.53
N GLY A 211 -22.89 10.40 12.79
CA GLY A 211 -23.72 10.10 13.96
C GLY A 211 -23.98 8.61 14.21
N GLN A 212 -23.78 7.72 13.24
CA GLN A 212 -24.03 6.27 13.41
C GLN A 212 -22.99 5.54 14.26
N HIS A 213 -21.83 6.14 14.53
CA HIS A 213 -20.70 5.49 15.22
C HIS A 213 -20.02 6.41 16.26
N GLY A 214 -20.82 7.11 17.08
CA GLY A 214 -20.36 7.80 18.30
C GLY A 214 -21.41 7.56 19.38
N HIS A 215 -21.12 7.22 20.64
CA HIS A 215 -19.92 7.29 21.44
C HIS A 215 -19.61 5.89 22.02
N GLY A 216 -18.47 5.72 22.69
CA GLY A 216 -18.28 4.60 23.62
C GLY A 216 -19.22 4.70 24.84
N GLY A 217 -20.52 4.87 24.62
CA GLY A 217 -21.56 4.64 25.60
C GLY A 217 -21.76 3.15 25.72
N ALA A 218 -21.80 2.67 26.96
CA ALA A 218 -21.98 1.27 27.33
C ALA A 218 -22.94 0.56 26.37
N ALA A 219 -22.39 -0.27 25.48
CA ALA A 219 -23.18 -1.23 24.76
C ALA A 219 -23.80 -2.13 25.83
N VAL A 220 -25.11 -1.96 26.03
CA VAL A 220 -25.96 -2.94 26.68
C VAL A 220 -25.62 -4.30 26.08
N GLU A 221 -25.37 -5.26 26.97
CA GLU A 221 -24.97 -6.63 26.70
C GLU A 221 -25.86 -7.26 25.62
N ALA A 222 -25.43 -7.13 24.37
CA ALA A 222 -25.90 -7.90 23.24
C ALA A 222 -24.64 -8.36 22.51
N HIS A 223 -24.47 -9.68 22.47
CA HIS A 223 -23.32 -10.44 21.96
C HIS A 223 -22.36 -9.64 21.10
N ALA A 224 -21.13 -9.46 21.62
CA ALA A 224 -20.06 -8.64 21.07
C ALA A 224 -19.72 -8.96 19.61
N ALA A 225 -20.52 -8.45 18.67
CA ALA A 225 -20.12 -8.27 17.30
C ALA A 225 -18.97 -7.26 17.35
N ALA A 226 -17.78 -7.67 16.88
CA ALA A 226 -16.62 -6.81 16.83
C ALA A 226 -17.01 -5.50 16.11
N ALA A 227 -16.78 -4.35 16.75
CA ALA A 227 -17.10 -3.06 16.16
C ALA A 227 -16.49 -2.96 14.75
N PRO A 228 -17.24 -2.43 13.75
CA PRO A 228 -16.76 -2.40 12.38
C PRO A 228 -15.40 -1.71 12.29
N THR A 229 -14.56 -2.20 11.38
CA THR A 229 -13.27 -1.56 11.11
C THR A 229 -13.49 -0.15 10.55
N PRO A 230 -12.57 0.81 10.74
CA PRO A 230 -12.77 2.17 10.22
C PRO A 230 -13.02 2.19 8.71
N ARG A 231 -12.32 1.35 7.93
CA ARG A 231 -12.59 1.18 6.49
C ARG A 231 -14.02 0.72 6.20
N GLN A 232 -14.54 -0.24 6.96
CA GLN A 232 -15.88 -0.83 6.77
C GLN A 232 -16.93 0.26 7.00
N HIS A 233 -16.79 0.99 8.10
CA HIS A 233 -17.66 2.11 8.37
C HIS A 233 -17.59 3.17 7.26
N HIS A 234 -16.41 3.72 6.99
CA HIS A 234 -16.30 4.92 6.15
C HIS A 234 -16.54 4.68 4.65
N PHE A 235 -16.28 3.47 4.14
CA PHE A 235 -16.37 3.15 2.70
C PHE A 235 -17.50 2.18 2.35
N TRP A 236 -18.33 1.79 3.32
CA TRP A 236 -19.50 0.96 3.06
C TRP A 236 -20.72 1.38 3.90
N ASP A 237 -20.59 1.42 5.23
CA ASP A 237 -21.76 1.61 6.10
C ASP A 237 -22.20 3.06 6.27
N CYS A 238 -21.26 4.01 6.15
CA CYS A 238 -21.48 5.44 6.36
C CYS A 238 -22.49 6.00 5.36
N ALA A 239 -23.33 6.94 5.82
CA ALA A 239 -24.30 7.65 4.99
C ALA A 239 -23.70 8.22 3.69
N VAL A 240 -22.47 8.74 3.74
CA VAL A 240 -21.76 9.26 2.55
C VAL A 240 -21.48 8.15 1.52
N ALA A 241 -21.00 6.99 1.98
CA ALA A 241 -20.72 5.85 1.09
C ALA A 241 -22.03 5.29 0.52
N LYS A 242 -23.06 5.13 1.37
CA LYS A 242 -24.39 4.68 0.97
C LYS A 242 -25.03 5.58 -0.08
N ALA A 243 -24.88 6.91 0.02
CA ALA A 243 -25.39 7.84 -0.96
C ALA A 243 -24.77 7.64 -2.36
N VAL A 244 -23.46 7.39 -2.43
CA VAL A 244 -22.77 7.08 -3.70
C VAL A 244 -23.23 5.71 -4.23
N VAL A 245 -23.30 4.69 -3.39
CA VAL A 245 -23.77 3.35 -3.78
C VAL A 245 -25.23 3.37 -4.24
N ALA A 246 -26.09 4.19 -3.63
CA ALA A 246 -27.47 4.38 -4.05
C ALA A 246 -27.55 4.93 -5.49
N GLN A 247 -26.68 5.85 -5.86
CA GLN A 247 -26.61 6.37 -7.24
C GLN A 247 -26.15 5.33 -8.26
N ILE A 248 -25.26 4.42 -7.86
CA ILE A 248 -24.87 3.28 -8.71
C ILE A 248 -26.04 2.31 -8.84
N ASN A 249 -26.71 1.98 -7.74
CA ASN A 249 -27.88 1.08 -7.72
C ASN A 249 -29.06 1.60 -8.53
N ALA A 250 -29.28 2.91 -8.52
CA ALA A 250 -30.26 3.59 -9.36
C ALA A 250 -30.07 3.34 -10.86
N HIS A 251 -28.85 2.99 -11.28
CA HIS A 251 -28.47 2.65 -12.65
C HIS A 251 -28.08 1.17 -12.80
N ASN A 252 -28.36 0.34 -11.82
CA ASN A 252 -28.04 -1.07 -11.88
C ASN A 252 -29.16 -1.83 -12.62
N PRO A 253 -28.89 -2.48 -13.76
CA PRO A 253 -29.88 -3.25 -14.49
C PRO A 253 -30.15 -4.61 -13.84
N GLY A 254 -29.30 -5.02 -12.88
CA GLY A 254 -29.44 -6.28 -12.16
C GLY A 254 -30.54 -6.23 -11.09
N PRO A 255 -31.14 -7.39 -10.75
CA PRO A 255 -32.23 -7.47 -9.77
C PRO A 255 -31.74 -7.31 -8.32
N ALA A 256 -30.45 -7.50 -8.07
CA ALA A 256 -29.85 -7.40 -6.74
C ALA A 256 -29.01 -6.12 -6.63
N PRO A 257 -29.02 -5.44 -5.48
CA PRO A 257 -28.18 -4.27 -5.25
C PRO A 257 -26.69 -4.66 -5.34
N ILE A 258 -25.87 -3.68 -5.74
CA ILE A 258 -24.41 -3.81 -5.77
C ILE A 258 -23.90 -4.24 -4.39
N SER A 259 -23.12 -5.31 -4.38
CA SER A 259 -22.51 -5.83 -3.16
C SER A 259 -21.19 -5.14 -2.83
N GLN A 260 -20.78 -5.22 -1.56
CA GLN A 260 -19.47 -4.72 -1.12
C GLN A 260 -18.35 -5.37 -1.90
N ALA A 261 -18.44 -6.69 -2.12
CA ALA A 261 -17.45 -7.44 -2.87
C ALA A 261 -17.31 -6.93 -4.31
N GLN A 262 -18.41 -6.64 -5.00
CA GLN A 262 -18.37 -6.11 -6.37
C GLN A 262 -17.67 -4.75 -6.43
N LEU A 263 -17.98 -3.85 -5.49
CA LEU A 263 -17.38 -2.52 -5.42
C LEU A 263 -15.90 -2.60 -5.01
N TRP A 264 -15.58 -3.25 -3.90
CA TRP A 264 -14.23 -3.27 -3.32
C TRP A 264 -13.26 -4.15 -4.13
N LEU A 265 -13.71 -5.30 -4.64
CA LEU A 265 -12.86 -6.17 -5.47
C LEU A 265 -12.84 -5.77 -6.95
N VAL A 266 -13.60 -4.73 -7.31
CA VAL A 266 -13.71 -4.21 -8.68
C VAL A 266 -14.14 -5.31 -9.64
N GLN A 267 -15.16 -6.06 -9.24
CA GLN A 267 -15.75 -7.15 -10.02
C GLN A 267 -17.07 -6.66 -10.61
N ALA A 268 -17.15 -6.61 -11.93
CA ALA A 268 -18.34 -6.09 -12.58
C ALA A 268 -19.57 -6.94 -12.21
N PRO A 269 -20.66 -6.31 -11.73
CA PRO A 269 -21.94 -6.99 -11.56
C PRO A 269 -22.52 -7.41 -12.93
N PRO A 270 -23.46 -8.38 -12.95
CA PRO A 270 -24.17 -8.74 -14.17
C PRO A 270 -24.80 -7.51 -14.86
N GLY A 271 -24.62 -7.40 -16.18
CA GLY A 271 -25.12 -6.27 -16.97
C GLY A 271 -24.16 -5.07 -17.03
N PHE A 272 -23.00 -5.13 -16.38
CA PHE A 272 -21.94 -4.12 -16.53
C PHE A 272 -20.71 -4.71 -17.25
N GLN A 273 -20.13 -3.90 -18.12
CA GLN A 273 -18.86 -4.18 -18.76
C GLN A 273 -17.71 -3.87 -17.78
N GLN A 274 -16.73 -4.77 -17.66
CA GLN A 274 -15.63 -4.62 -16.71
C GLN A 274 -14.81 -3.34 -16.90
N CYS A 275 -14.62 -2.88 -18.14
CA CYS A 275 -13.88 -1.66 -18.42
C CYS A 275 -14.60 -0.40 -17.91
N VAL A 276 -15.94 -0.37 -17.95
CA VAL A 276 -16.74 0.70 -17.36
C VAL A 276 -16.74 0.58 -15.85
N TRP A 277 -16.91 -0.64 -15.32
CA TRP A 277 -16.90 -0.87 -13.88
C TRP A 277 -15.59 -0.42 -13.21
N ASP A 278 -14.45 -0.68 -13.85
CA ASP A 278 -13.15 -0.22 -13.41
C ASP A 278 -13.12 1.32 -13.17
N VAL A 279 -13.78 2.10 -14.04
CA VAL A 279 -13.89 3.57 -13.92
C VAL A 279 -14.90 3.96 -12.84
N VAL A 280 -16.06 3.31 -12.82
CA VAL A 280 -17.14 3.56 -11.84
C VAL A 280 -16.64 3.36 -10.41
N VAL A 281 -15.92 2.26 -10.14
CA VAL A 281 -15.38 1.99 -8.79
C VAL A 281 -14.34 3.04 -8.38
N MET A 282 -13.41 3.39 -9.27
CA MET A 282 -12.41 4.42 -8.95
C MET A 282 -13.07 5.78 -8.67
N ALA A 283 -14.08 6.16 -9.46
CA ALA A 283 -14.85 7.37 -9.21
C ALA A 283 -15.60 7.31 -7.87
N ALA A 284 -16.27 6.20 -7.58
CA ALA A 284 -17.09 6.01 -6.39
C ALA A 284 -16.27 6.08 -5.10
N LEU A 285 -15.15 5.36 -5.04
CA LEU A 285 -14.27 5.36 -3.86
C LEU A 285 -13.60 6.72 -3.67
N ALA A 286 -13.12 7.36 -4.75
CA ALA A 286 -12.55 8.71 -4.67
C ALA A 286 -13.57 9.76 -4.18
N ALA A 287 -14.82 9.68 -4.67
CA ALA A 287 -15.90 10.56 -4.25
C ALA A 287 -16.35 10.32 -2.80
N THR A 288 -16.34 9.06 -2.36
CA THR A 288 -16.62 8.69 -0.96
C THR A 288 -15.58 9.31 -0.03
N GLU A 289 -14.30 9.21 -0.39
CA GLU A 289 -13.21 9.86 0.35
C GLU A 289 -13.36 11.39 0.36
N HIS A 290 -13.72 11.99 -0.78
CA HIS A 290 -13.98 13.43 -0.87
C HIS A 290 -15.08 13.87 0.11
N GLY A 291 -16.23 13.20 0.09
CA GLY A 291 -17.35 13.49 1.00
C GLY A 291 -16.97 13.29 2.46
N ARG A 292 -16.25 12.21 2.77
CA ARG A 292 -15.77 11.89 4.12
C ARG A 292 -14.85 12.98 4.69
N VAL A 293 -13.87 13.43 3.91
CA VAL A 293 -12.93 14.49 4.33
C VAL A 293 -13.69 15.79 4.60
N ARG A 294 -14.65 16.13 3.74
CA ARG A 294 -15.50 17.33 3.94
C ARG A 294 -16.39 17.21 5.17
N LEU A 295 -17.01 16.06 5.40
CA LEU A 295 -17.80 15.81 6.61
C LEU A 295 -16.96 15.99 7.87
N ARG A 296 -15.78 15.36 7.91
CA ARG A 296 -14.83 15.51 9.02
C ARG A 296 -14.46 16.98 9.26
N GLY A 297 -14.17 17.71 8.19
CA GLY A 297 -13.87 19.14 8.25
C GLY A 297 -15.02 19.96 8.85
N MET A 298 -16.26 19.73 8.42
CA MET A 298 -17.45 20.40 8.97
C MET A 298 -17.69 20.04 10.44
N THR A 299 -17.54 18.76 10.82
CA THR A 299 -17.69 18.31 12.21
C THR A 299 -16.65 18.95 13.12
N ARG A 300 -15.39 19.02 12.68
CA ARG A 300 -14.31 19.69 13.43
C ARG A 300 -14.54 21.19 13.57
N ALA A 301 -14.98 21.85 12.49
CA ALA A 301 -15.32 23.28 12.52
C ALA A 301 -16.47 23.58 13.48
N ALA A 302 -17.53 22.76 13.46
CA ALA A 302 -18.66 22.89 14.39
C ALA A 302 -18.23 22.69 15.85
N ALA A 303 -17.38 21.70 16.13
CA ALA A 303 -16.84 21.47 17.46
C ALA A 303 -15.97 22.65 17.95
N ALA A 304 -15.12 23.21 17.09
CA ALA A 304 -14.31 24.37 17.41
C ALA A 304 -15.15 25.62 17.72
N LEU A 305 -16.22 25.87 16.95
CA LEU A 305 -17.18 26.94 17.22
C LEU A 305 -17.90 26.75 18.56
N GLY A 306 -18.33 25.51 18.87
CA GLY A 306 -18.94 25.18 20.16
C GLY A 306 -18.03 25.48 21.35
N ILE A 307 -16.74 25.13 21.24
CA ILE A 307 -15.72 25.45 22.26
C ILE A 307 -15.54 26.96 22.40
N GLN A 308 -15.47 27.70 21.30
CA GLN A 308 -15.33 29.17 21.33
C GLN A 308 -16.56 29.83 21.98
N THR A 309 -17.78 29.38 21.66
CA THR A 309 -19.00 29.90 22.30
C THR A 309 -19.08 29.56 23.79
N ALA A 310 -18.64 28.36 24.19
CA ALA A 310 -18.60 27.96 25.59
C ALA A 310 -17.54 28.75 26.39
N ALA A 311 -16.37 29.01 25.78
CA ALA A 311 -15.33 29.85 26.36
C ALA A 311 -15.76 31.32 26.49
N ALA A 312 -16.48 31.86 25.50
CA ALA A 312 -17.04 33.22 25.57
C ALA A 312 -18.18 33.35 26.59
N ALA A 313 -18.85 32.25 26.94
CA ALA A 313 -19.88 32.20 27.97
C ALA A 313 -19.33 31.88 29.38
N ALA A 314 -18.04 31.57 29.51
CA ALA A 314 -17.41 31.31 30.80
C ALA A 314 -17.11 32.63 31.54
N PRO A 315 -17.36 32.72 32.87
CA PRO A 315 -16.99 33.90 33.64
C PRO A 315 -15.45 34.08 33.65
N GLU A 316 -14.99 35.33 33.57
CA GLU A 316 -13.59 35.79 33.36
C GLU A 316 -12.50 35.25 34.33
N ALA A 317 -12.82 34.37 35.28
CA ALA A 317 -11.90 33.93 36.31
C ALA A 317 -11.10 32.65 35.99
N ALA A 318 -11.18 32.07 34.78
CA ALA A 318 -10.58 30.75 34.50
C ALA A 318 -9.80 30.64 33.17
N VAL A 319 -9.05 31.68 32.78
CA VAL A 319 -8.11 31.56 31.65
C VAL A 319 -6.67 31.54 32.17
N ALA A 320 -6.23 30.36 32.61
CA ALA A 320 -4.81 30.04 32.77
C ALA A 320 -4.60 28.56 32.42
N GLY A 321 -4.00 28.30 31.25
CA GLY A 321 -3.51 26.97 30.87
C GLY A 321 -4.02 26.45 29.53
N ALA A 322 -3.83 27.19 28.44
CA ALA A 322 -3.89 26.61 27.10
C ALA A 322 -2.47 26.11 26.73
N ALA A 323 -2.28 24.79 26.80
CA ALA A 323 -1.07 24.14 26.29
C ALA A 323 -1.11 24.16 24.76
N GLU A 324 -0.03 24.65 24.15
CA GLU A 324 0.14 24.69 22.71
C GLU A 324 0.26 23.26 22.15
N ALA A 325 -0.68 22.89 21.28
CA ALA A 325 -0.55 21.73 20.42
C ALA A 325 0.17 22.17 19.13
N GLU A 326 1.38 21.67 18.94
CA GLU A 326 2.17 21.82 17.72
C GLU A 326 1.37 21.38 16.47
N PRO A 327 1.36 22.16 15.38
CA PRO A 327 0.65 21.81 14.15
C PRO A 327 1.48 20.83 13.30
N ASP A 328 0.82 19.74 12.87
CA ASP A 328 1.36 18.78 11.91
C ASP A 328 1.38 19.40 10.50
N LEU A 329 2.54 19.36 9.83
CA LEU A 329 2.88 20.19 8.67
C LEU A 329 2.34 19.69 7.31
N ASP A 330 1.40 18.74 7.28
CA ASP A 330 0.79 18.23 6.03
C ASP A 330 -0.75 18.42 5.96
N GLU A 331 -1.36 19.15 6.90
CA GLU A 331 -2.80 19.46 6.87
C GLU A 331 -3.10 20.67 5.96
N ILE A 332 -4.03 20.51 5.02
CA ILE A 332 -4.66 21.63 4.31
C ILE A 332 -5.17 22.62 5.38
N PRO A 333 -4.76 23.90 5.37
CA PRO A 333 -5.08 24.81 6.46
C PRO A 333 -6.61 24.94 6.61
N PRO A 334 -7.15 24.84 7.83
CA PRO A 334 -8.60 24.83 8.11
C PRO A 334 -9.32 26.14 7.76
N THR A 335 -8.60 27.16 7.28
CA THR A 335 -9.08 28.51 7.01
C THR A 335 -10.00 28.67 5.79
N GLN A 336 -10.31 27.60 5.04
CA GLN A 336 -11.24 27.67 3.89
C GLN A 336 -12.51 26.83 4.01
N LEU A 337 -12.78 26.22 5.17
CA LEU A 337 -14.03 25.51 5.38
C LEU A 337 -15.03 26.46 6.04
N THR A 338 -15.83 27.12 5.21
CA THR A 338 -17.01 27.87 5.68
C THR A 338 -17.86 26.92 6.53
N PRO A 339 -18.19 27.27 7.79
CA PRO A 339 -19.13 26.48 8.57
C PRO A 339 -20.45 26.33 7.80
N PRO A 340 -21.15 25.18 7.92
CA PRO A 340 -22.44 25.01 7.25
C PRO A 340 -23.37 26.16 7.66
N GLN A 341 -24.09 26.72 6.68
CA GLN A 341 -25.09 27.74 6.95
C GLN A 341 -26.11 27.21 7.98
N PRO A 342 -26.60 28.06 8.90
CA PRO A 342 -27.59 27.64 9.87
C PRO A 342 -28.80 27.01 9.17
N GLY A 343 -29.12 25.76 9.52
CA GLY A 343 -30.21 24.98 8.94
C GLY A 343 -29.80 23.90 7.93
N VAL A 344 -28.54 23.80 7.52
CA VAL A 344 -28.07 22.73 6.62
C VAL A 344 -27.48 21.56 7.41
N ASN A 345 -28.07 20.37 7.26
CA ASN A 345 -27.54 19.15 7.85
C ASN A 345 -26.17 18.80 7.22
N PRO A 346 -25.07 18.74 8.00
CA PRO A 346 -23.73 18.49 7.46
C PRO A 346 -23.60 17.11 6.82
N VAL A 347 -24.38 16.12 7.26
CA VAL A 347 -24.39 14.78 6.69
C VAL A 347 -25.01 14.80 5.29
N GLU A 348 -26.20 15.40 5.15
CA GLU A 348 -26.87 15.56 3.84
C GLU A 348 -26.00 16.34 2.85
N LEU A 349 -25.36 17.43 3.31
CA LEU A 349 -24.45 18.20 2.47
C LEU A 349 -23.21 17.39 2.04
N ALA A 350 -22.66 16.56 2.92
CA ALA A 350 -21.54 15.68 2.58
C ALA A 350 -21.96 14.58 1.58
N CYS A 351 -23.16 14.00 1.76
CA CYS A 351 -23.73 13.04 0.82
C CYS A 351 -23.93 13.67 -0.56
N ALA A 352 -24.57 14.85 -0.63
CA ALA A 352 -24.79 15.57 -1.87
C ALA A 352 -23.47 15.93 -2.58
N ARG A 353 -22.46 16.36 -1.83
CA ARG A 353 -21.12 16.65 -2.37
C ARG A 353 -20.41 15.39 -2.89
N ALA A 354 -20.52 14.27 -2.20
CA ALA A 354 -19.95 13.01 -2.66
C ALA A 354 -20.62 12.55 -3.97
N VAL A 355 -21.95 12.61 -4.04
CA VAL A 355 -22.70 12.27 -5.26
C VAL A 355 -22.34 13.21 -6.41
N ALA A 356 -22.26 14.52 -6.18
CA ALA A 356 -21.85 15.48 -7.19
C ALA A 356 -20.42 15.23 -7.69
N ASP A 357 -19.47 14.94 -6.79
CA ASP A 357 -18.09 14.62 -7.13
C ASP A 357 -17.99 13.30 -7.92
N PHE A 358 -18.78 12.28 -7.57
CA PHE A 358 -18.86 11.01 -8.30
C PHE A 358 -19.26 11.24 -9.77
N TRP A 359 -20.38 11.91 -10.01
CA TRP A 359 -20.86 12.19 -11.36
C TRP A 359 -19.95 13.14 -12.12
N SER A 360 -19.38 14.15 -11.45
CA SER A 360 -18.40 15.06 -12.06
C SER A 360 -17.18 14.32 -12.61
N ARG A 361 -16.67 13.33 -11.86
CA ARG A 361 -15.54 12.51 -12.30
C ARG A 361 -15.90 11.64 -13.51
N LEU A 362 -17.08 11.04 -13.54
CA LEU A 362 -17.53 10.24 -14.68
C LEU A 362 -17.72 11.10 -15.95
N MET A 363 -18.29 12.30 -15.81
CA MET A 363 -18.40 13.26 -16.91
C MET A 363 -17.03 13.70 -17.41
N GLN A 364 -16.09 14.01 -16.51
CA GLN A 364 -14.70 14.34 -16.89
C GLN A 364 -14.01 13.18 -17.60
N PHE A 365 -14.26 11.94 -17.18
CA PHE A 365 -13.73 10.77 -17.88
C PHE A 365 -14.33 10.64 -19.29
N ALA A 366 -15.65 10.81 -19.45
CA ALA A 366 -16.31 10.76 -20.74
C ALA A 366 -15.79 11.83 -21.72
N GLN A 367 -15.43 13.02 -21.22
CA GLN A 367 -14.81 14.09 -22.02
C GLN A 367 -13.42 13.74 -22.57
N LEU A 368 -12.75 12.71 -22.05
CA LEU A 368 -11.49 12.20 -22.62
C LEU A 368 -11.69 11.42 -23.92
N GLY A 369 -12.95 11.10 -24.28
CA GLY A 369 -13.31 10.28 -25.44
C GLY A 369 -13.24 8.77 -25.19
N VAL A 370 -13.59 7.99 -26.20
CA VAL A 370 -13.63 6.52 -26.11
C VAL A 370 -12.22 5.94 -26.16
N PRO A 371 -11.77 5.16 -25.15
CA PRO A 371 -10.46 4.52 -25.19
C PRO A 371 -10.36 3.50 -26.34
N GLN A 372 -9.22 3.50 -27.05
CA GLN A 372 -9.01 2.67 -28.25
C GLN A 372 -8.96 1.15 -28.01
N LYS A 373 -8.85 0.67 -26.77
CA LYS A 373 -8.70 -0.76 -26.46
C LYS A 373 -9.58 -1.18 -25.29
N GLY A 374 -10.34 -2.26 -25.48
CA GLY A 374 -11.12 -2.91 -24.42
C GLY A 374 -12.48 -2.26 -24.14
N TRP A 375 -12.93 -1.36 -25.01
CA TRP A 375 -14.23 -0.68 -24.92
C TRP A 375 -15.18 -1.04 -26.08
N ASP A 376 -14.77 -1.96 -26.96
CA ASP A 376 -15.52 -2.36 -28.16
C ASP A 376 -16.89 -3.00 -27.85
N GLY A 377 -17.08 -3.49 -26.62
CA GLY A 377 -18.33 -4.08 -26.13
C GLY A 377 -19.22 -3.13 -25.32
N VAL A 378 -18.88 -1.83 -25.26
CA VAL A 378 -19.72 -0.80 -24.61
C VAL A 378 -20.51 -0.10 -25.70
N ASP A 379 -21.83 -0.19 -25.64
CA ASP A 379 -22.73 0.40 -26.62
C ASP A 379 -23.65 1.48 -26.00
N ALA A 380 -24.64 1.92 -26.77
CA ALA A 380 -25.59 2.96 -26.38
C ALA A 380 -26.49 2.56 -25.19
N THR A 381 -26.53 1.28 -24.82
CA THR A 381 -27.43 0.75 -23.78
C THR A 381 -26.79 0.68 -22.40
N HIS A 382 -25.48 0.94 -22.29
CA HIS A 382 -24.80 0.87 -21.01
C HIS A 382 -25.39 1.92 -20.03
N PRO A 383 -25.77 1.52 -18.80
CA PRO A 383 -26.59 2.37 -17.93
C PRO A 383 -25.87 3.57 -17.29
N ILE A 384 -24.53 3.54 -17.18
CA ILE A 384 -23.72 4.65 -16.62
C ILE A 384 -22.85 5.36 -17.67
N LEU A 385 -21.97 4.64 -18.38
CA LEU A 385 -21.14 5.20 -19.46
C LEU A 385 -21.45 4.46 -20.75
N ALA A 386 -22.07 5.14 -21.71
CA ALA A 386 -22.48 4.59 -22.99
C ALA A 386 -21.60 5.12 -24.13
N VAL A 387 -21.46 4.35 -25.21
CA VAL A 387 -20.82 4.82 -26.44
C VAL A 387 -21.87 4.96 -27.52
N VAL A 388 -22.08 6.20 -27.99
CA VAL A 388 -23.08 6.54 -29.01
C VAL A 388 -22.37 7.30 -30.13
N ASN A 389 -22.45 6.80 -31.36
CA ASN A 389 -21.81 7.41 -32.53
C ASN A 389 -20.30 7.68 -32.35
N GLY A 390 -19.60 6.85 -31.58
CA GLY A 390 -18.17 7.01 -31.28
C GLY A 390 -17.84 8.02 -30.18
N GLU A 391 -18.85 8.63 -29.56
CA GLU A 391 -18.70 9.52 -28.42
C GLU A 391 -19.09 8.81 -27.11
N MET A 392 -18.38 9.12 -26.02
CA MET A 392 -18.71 8.61 -24.70
C MET A 392 -19.70 9.55 -24.03
N LEU A 393 -20.85 9.00 -23.62
CA LEU A 393 -21.88 9.72 -22.88
C LEU A 393 -21.94 9.20 -21.44
N CYS A 394 -22.11 10.13 -20.50
CA CYS A 394 -22.34 9.81 -19.10
C CYS A 394 -23.84 9.98 -18.78
N ALA A 395 -24.39 9.02 -18.03
CA ALA A 395 -25.73 9.13 -17.47
C ALA A 395 -25.82 10.32 -16.49
N MET A 396 -27.05 10.75 -16.23
CA MET A 396 -27.35 11.84 -15.31
C MET A 396 -27.60 11.33 -13.89
N PRO A 397 -27.30 12.12 -12.84
CA PRO A 397 -27.68 11.78 -11.48
C PRO A 397 -29.19 11.54 -11.36
N GLN A 398 -29.60 10.51 -10.61
CA GLN A 398 -30.99 10.38 -10.21
C GLN A 398 -31.27 11.23 -8.98
N ALA A 399 -32.49 11.77 -8.89
CA ALA A 399 -32.93 12.52 -7.72
C ALA A 399 -32.79 11.65 -6.46
N MET A 400 -32.10 12.17 -5.45
CA MET A 400 -31.97 11.45 -4.18
C MET A 400 -33.24 11.65 -3.36
N GLU A 401 -34.01 10.59 -3.15
CA GLU A 401 -34.90 10.50 -1.99
C GLU A 401 -34.02 10.12 -0.80
N LEU A 402 -33.61 11.11 -0.01
CA LEU A 402 -33.00 10.86 1.29
C LEU A 402 -34.12 10.37 2.21
N GLU A 403 -34.11 9.09 2.58
CA GLU A 403 -34.98 8.60 3.66
C GLU A 403 -34.69 9.43 4.91
N ALA A 404 -35.75 10.09 5.42
CA ALA A 404 -35.70 11.04 6.53
C ALA A 404 -35.43 10.39 7.88
#